data_AF-A0A931YIC0-F1
#
_entry.id   AF-A0A931YIC0-F1
#
_cell.length_a   1.000
_cell.length_b   1.000
_cell.length_c   1.000
_cell.angle_alpha   90.00
_cell.angle_beta   90.00
_cell.angle_gamma   90.00
#
_symmetry.space_group_name_H-M   'P 1'
#
loop_
_entity.id
_entity.type
_entity.pdbx_description
1 polymer ?
#
loop_
_entity_poly.entity_id
_entity_poly.type
_entity_poly.pdbx_seq_one_letter_code
_entity_poly.pdbx_strand_id
1 'polypeptide(L)'
;RLAAKLTGLRIDVKSEGELEEERRRQEEERARGIAALGELGAVGEALARVLASHGLDSPAKVRDAGAGRLREIAEIGEARAEAVLAAVEEWLAARQAETVPSDDAPVAVEEAPATPVGEHPLGSGER
;
A
#
# COMPACT_ATOMS: atom_id res chain seq x y z
N ARG A 1 1.27 1.87 50.24
CA ARG A 1 2.41 2.18 49.34
C ARG A 1 3.48 1.10 49.50
N LEU A 2 3.47 -0.01 48.75
CA LEU A 2 4.62 -0.95 48.74
C LEU A 2 4.65 -1.97 47.56
N ALA A 3 3.92 -1.77 46.46
CA ALA A 3 3.84 -2.76 45.36
C ALA A 3 4.51 -2.31 44.04
N ALA A 4 5.23 -1.19 44.01
CA ALA A 4 5.78 -0.61 42.77
C ALA A 4 7.29 -0.85 42.57
N LYS A 5 7.89 -1.87 43.19
CA LYS A 5 9.36 -1.96 43.33
C LYS A 5 9.99 -3.33 43.01
N LEU A 6 9.42 -4.12 42.10
CA LEU A 6 10.00 -5.44 41.78
C LEU A 6 10.09 -5.85 40.30
N THR A 7 9.87 -4.96 39.35
CA THR A 7 10.15 -5.25 37.94
C THR A 7 10.89 -4.08 37.33
N GLY A 8 12.23 -4.14 37.30
CA GLY A 8 13.05 -3.23 36.49
C GLY A 8 12.86 -3.39 34.98
N LEU A 9 11.77 -4.04 34.55
CA LEU A 9 11.29 -4.05 33.17
C LEU A 9 10.25 -2.93 33.07
N ARG A 10 10.52 -1.92 32.25
CA ARG A 10 9.46 -1.14 31.62
C ARG A 10 8.58 -2.15 30.90
N ILE A 11 7.46 -2.52 31.49
CA ILE A 11 6.41 -3.21 30.73
C ILE A 11 5.82 -2.10 29.86
N ASP A 12 6.45 -1.91 28.70
CA ASP A 12 5.86 -1.21 27.58
C ASP A 12 4.69 -2.08 27.14
N VAL A 13 3.53 -1.90 27.79
CA VAL A 13 2.28 -2.48 27.31
C VAL A 13 1.96 -1.68 26.04
N LYS A 14 2.54 -2.10 24.90
CA LYS A 14 1.98 -1.76 23.60
C LYS A 14 0.49 -2.07 23.69
N SER A 15 -0.29 -1.02 23.58
CA SER A 15 -1.68 -1.02 24.03
C SER A 15 -2.48 -1.97 23.15
N GLU A 16 -3.35 -2.78 23.76
CA GLU A 16 -4.34 -3.60 23.03
C GLU A 16 -5.12 -2.79 21.98
N GLY A 17 -5.23 -1.47 22.15
CA GLY A 17 -5.82 -0.55 21.18
C GLY A 17 -5.07 -0.44 19.84
N GLU A 18 -3.73 -0.53 19.79
CA GLU A 18 -2.99 -0.49 18.51
C GLU A 18 -3.24 -1.76 17.69
N LEU A 19 -3.37 -2.92 18.37
CA LEU A 19 -3.70 -4.19 17.72
C LEU A 19 -5.15 -4.20 17.20
N GLU A 20 -6.08 -3.56 17.90
CA GLU A 20 -7.48 -3.45 17.47
C GLU A 20 -7.66 -2.44 16.32
N GLU A 21 -6.92 -1.32 16.34
CA GLU A 21 -6.89 -0.35 15.23
C GLU A 21 -6.27 -0.94 13.96
N GLU A 22 -5.17 -1.69 14.09
CA GLU A 22 -4.53 -2.38 12.96
C GLU A 22 -5.46 -3.43 12.35
N ARG A 23 -6.21 -4.16 13.19
CA ARG A 23 -7.22 -5.11 12.72
C ARG A 23 -8.36 -4.40 12.01
N ARG A 24 -8.85 -3.28 12.55
CA ARG A 24 -9.92 -2.50 11.91
C ARG A 24 -9.48 -1.96 10.55
N ARG A 25 -8.26 -1.43 10.45
CA ARG A 25 -7.68 -0.95 9.19
C ARG A 25 -7.61 -2.05 8.14
N GLN A 26 -7.13 -3.23 8.50
CA GLN A 26 -7.08 -4.38 7.59
C GLN A 26 -8.47 -4.82 7.12
N GLU A 27 -9.46 -4.83 8.01
CA GLU A 27 -10.84 -5.15 7.65
C GLU A 27 -11.47 -4.09 6.72
N GLU A 28 -11.20 -2.80 6.95
CA GLU A 28 -11.63 -1.70 6.09
C GLU A 28 -10.98 -1.79 4.70
N GLU A 29 -9.69 -2.08 4.62
CA GLU A 29 -8.99 -2.28 3.34
C GLU A 29 -9.54 -3.48 2.57
N ARG A 30 -9.81 -4.58 3.29
CA ARG A 30 -10.46 -5.76 2.73
C ARG A 30 -11.85 -5.44 2.17
N ALA A 31 -12.66 -4.70 2.93
CA ALA A 31 -14.01 -4.32 2.48
C ALA A 31 -13.96 -3.42 1.24
N ARG A 32 -13.02 -2.46 1.18
CA ARG A 32 -12.80 -1.60 0.01
C ARG A 32 -12.36 -2.39 -1.21
N GLY A 33 -11.44 -3.34 -1.04
CA GLY A 33 -10.97 -4.20 -2.13
C GLY A 33 -12.09 -5.09 -2.68
N ILE A 34 -12.94 -5.65 -1.81
CA ILE A 34 -14.13 -6.42 -2.23
C ILE A 34 -15.12 -5.54 -3.01
N ALA A 35 -15.37 -4.33 -2.53
CA ALA A 35 -16.25 -3.38 -3.24
C ALA A 35 -15.69 -3.04 -4.62
N ALA A 36 -14.39 -2.77 -4.73
CA ALA A 36 -13.72 -2.52 -6.00
C ALA A 36 -13.81 -3.71 -6.97
N LEU A 37 -13.70 -4.94 -6.46
CA LEU A 37 -13.92 -6.15 -7.27
C LEU A 37 -15.38 -6.28 -7.72
N GLY A 38 -16.35 -5.86 -6.89
CA GLY A 38 -17.76 -5.83 -7.25
C GLY A 38 -18.12 -4.84 -8.36
N GLU A 39 -17.35 -3.76 -8.53
CA GLU A 39 -17.49 -2.81 -9.64
C GLU A 39 -17.02 -3.40 -10.99
N LEU A 40 -16.20 -4.46 -10.96
CA LEU A 40 -15.79 -5.15 -12.18
C LEU A 40 -16.98 -5.96 -12.71
N GLY A 41 -17.48 -5.56 -13.89
CA GLY A 41 -18.62 -6.24 -14.53
C GLY A 41 -18.41 -7.74 -14.76
N ALA A 42 -17.16 -8.21 -14.84
CA ALA A 42 -16.81 -9.63 -14.99
C ALA A 42 -16.88 -10.43 -13.68
N VAL A 43 -16.74 -9.78 -12.53
CA VAL A 43 -16.63 -10.43 -11.20
C VAL A 43 -17.98 -10.32 -10.46
N GLY A 44 -18.57 -9.14 -10.36
CA GLY A 44 -19.80 -8.95 -9.59
C GLY A 44 -19.66 -9.31 -8.11
N GLU A 45 -20.68 -9.00 -7.31
CA GLU A 45 -20.56 -9.06 -5.85
C GLU A 45 -20.38 -10.49 -5.30
N ALA A 46 -21.06 -11.47 -5.90
CA ALA A 46 -20.98 -12.87 -5.46
C ALA A 46 -19.57 -13.43 -5.66
N LEU A 47 -18.96 -13.22 -6.83
CA LEU A 47 -17.61 -13.72 -7.11
C LEU A 47 -16.55 -12.94 -6.32
N ALA A 48 -16.76 -11.64 -6.09
CA ALA A 48 -15.86 -10.84 -5.24
C ALA A 48 -15.77 -11.42 -3.82
N ARG A 49 -16.89 -11.90 -3.26
CA ARG A 49 -16.90 -12.58 -1.94
C ARG A 49 -16.18 -13.93 -1.97
N VAL A 50 -16.31 -14.69 -3.06
CA VAL A 50 -15.59 -15.96 -3.25
C VAL A 50 -14.08 -15.70 -3.30
N LEU A 51 -13.65 -14.76 -4.15
CA LEU A 51 -12.25 -14.33 -4.25
C LEU A 51 -11.69 -13.90 -2.89
N ALA A 52 -12.44 -13.10 -2.15
CA ALA A 52 -12.04 -12.66 -0.81
C ALA A 52 -11.93 -13.80 0.20
N SER A 53 -12.71 -14.88 0.04
CA SER A 53 -12.62 -16.09 0.86
C SER A 53 -11.35 -16.89 0.57
N HIS A 54 -10.79 -16.73 -0.64
CA HIS A 54 -9.49 -17.29 -1.05
C HIS A 54 -8.30 -16.35 -0.80
N GLY A 55 -8.51 -15.22 -0.11
CA GLY A 55 -7.46 -14.22 0.18
C GLY A 55 -7.17 -13.25 -0.97
N LEU A 56 -8.00 -13.27 -2.02
CA LEU A 56 -7.94 -12.38 -3.17
C LEU A 56 -8.95 -11.24 -2.99
N ASP A 57 -8.81 -10.51 -1.89
CA ASP A 57 -9.73 -9.45 -1.48
C ASP A 57 -9.51 -8.10 -2.18
N SER A 58 -8.58 -8.00 -3.14
CA SER A 58 -8.26 -6.75 -3.84
C SER A 58 -7.87 -7.00 -5.29
N PRO A 59 -8.21 -6.09 -6.24
CA PRO A 59 -7.80 -6.21 -7.64
C PRO A 59 -6.28 -6.39 -7.83
N ALA A 60 -5.46 -5.72 -7.01
CA ALA A 60 -4.01 -5.87 -7.07
C ALA A 60 -3.54 -7.30 -6.71
N LYS A 61 -4.16 -7.91 -5.68
CA LYS A 61 -3.88 -9.30 -5.27
C LYS A 61 -4.34 -10.29 -6.34
N VAL A 62 -5.46 -10.02 -6.99
CA VAL A 62 -5.96 -10.85 -8.10
C VAL A 62 -4.99 -10.83 -9.27
N ARG A 63 -4.49 -9.65 -9.66
CA ARG A 63 -3.45 -9.50 -10.70
C ARG A 63 -2.18 -10.27 -10.35
N ASP A 64 -1.69 -10.11 -9.12
CA ASP A 64 -0.45 -10.75 -8.64
C ASP A 64 -0.57 -12.28 -8.62
N ALA A 65 -1.72 -12.80 -8.17
CA ALA A 65 -1.99 -14.22 -8.14
C ALA A 65 -2.14 -14.84 -9.56
N GLY A 66 -2.59 -14.04 -10.52
CA GLY A 66 -2.70 -14.41 -11.93
C GLY A 66 -3.78 -15.45 -12.24
N ALA A 67 -3.88 -15.82 -13.52
CA ALA A 67 -4.91 -16.75 -14.02
C ALA A 67 -4.77 -18.15 -13.42
N GLY A 68 -3.54 -18.58 -13.07
CA GLY A 68 -3.29 -19.89 -12.46
C GLY A 68 -4.07 -20.08 -11.16
N ARG A 69 -3.98 -19.11 -10.24
CA ARG A 69 -4.66 -19.17 -8.95
C ARG A 69 -6.19 -19.05 -9.09
N LEU A 70 -6.64 -18.27 -10.07
CA LEU A 70 -8.07 -18.13 -10.37
C LEU A 70 -8.70 -19.43 -10.91
N ARG A 71 -7.95 -20.21 -11.69
CA ARG A 71 -8.39 -21.51 -12.21
C ARG A 71 -8.56 -22.58 -11.13
N GLU A 72 -7.84 -22.45 -10.01
CA GLU A 72 -8.01 -23.34 -8.86
C GLU A 72 -9.34 -23.11 -8.12
N ILE A 73 -10.01 -21.98 -8.37
CA ILE A 73 -11.31 -21.66 -7.81
C ILE A 73 -12.39 -22.26 -8.71
N ALA A 74 -13.07 -23.29 -8.19
CA ALA A 74 -14.07 -24.06 -8.94
C ALA A 74 -15.20 -23.20 -9.57
N GLU A 75 -15.55 -22.07 -8.96
CA GLU A 75 -16.61 -21.15 -9.44
C GLU A 75 -16.19 -20.23 -10.61
N ILE A 76 -14.89 -20.06 -10.85
CA ILE A 76 -14.36 -19.12 -11.84
C ILE A 76 -14.15 -19.83 -13.18
N GLY A 77 -13.64 -21.06 -13.19
CA GLY A 77 -13.35 -21.81 -14.42
C GLY A 77 -12.30 -21.12 -15.31
N GLU A 78 -11.85 -21.80 -16.36
CA GLU A 78 -10.71 -21.32 -17.16
C GLU A 78 -11.03 -20.07 -18.00
N ALA A 79 -12.15 -20.08 -18.71
CA ALA A 79 -12.55 -18.94 -19.55
C ALA A 79 -12.84 -17.66 -18.76
N ARG A 80 -13.45 -17.79 -17.58
CA ARG A 80 -13.77 -16.63 -16.74
C ARG A 80 -12.57 -16.20 -15.89
N ALA A 81 -11.59 -17.06 -15.61
CA ALA A 81 -10.33 -16.64 -14.99
C ALA A 81 -9.57 -15.63 -15.86
N GLU A 82 -9.50 -15.87 -17.17
CA GLU A 82 -8.84 -14.94 -18.10
C GLU A 82 -9.62 -13.63 -18.25
N ALA A 83 -10.96 -13.71 -18.35
CA ALA A 83 -11.81 -12.52 -18.42
C ALA A 83 -11.71 -11.65 -17.15
N VAL A 84 -11.64 -12.28 -15.97
CA VAL A 84 -11.46 -11.57 -14.69
C VAL A 84 -10.09 -10.91 -14.64
N LEU A 85 -9.02 -11.62 -15.04
CA LEU A 85 -7.68 -11.05 -15.03
C LEU A 85 -7.57 -9.86 -15.98
N ALA A 86 -8.08 -9.97 -17.20
CA ALA A 86 -8.11 -8.87 -18.16
C ALA A 86 -8.89 -7.66 -17.64
N ALA A 87 -10.07 -7.88 -17.03
CA ALA A 87 -10.87 -6.80 -16.46
C ALA A 87 -10.16 -6.11 -15.28
N VAL A 88 -9.47 -6.87 -14.43
CA VAL A 88 -8.66 -6.34 -13.32
C VAL A 88 -7.49 -5.51 -13.84
N GLU A 89 -6.79 -5.98 -14.87
CA GLU A 89 -5.67 -5.27 -15.48
C GLU A 89 -6.12 -3.95 -16.12
N GLU A 90 -7.23 -3.96 -16.87
CA GLU A 90 -7.81 -2.77 -17.47
C GLU A 90 -8.22 -1.74 -16.39
N TRP A 91 -8.90 -2.20 -15.34
CA TRP A 91 -9.32 -1.33 -14.24
C TRP A 91 -8.13 -0.71 -13.49
N LEU A 92 -7.07 -1.50 -13.26
CA LEU A 92 -5.84 -1.01 -12.63
C LEU A 92 -5.09 -0.04 -13.54
N ALA A 93 -5.07 -0.29 -14.85
CA ALA A 93 -4.44 0.60 -15.83
C ALA A 93 -5.19 1.95 -15.91
N ALA A 94 -6.52 1.93 -15.95
CA ALA A 94 -7.35 3.13 -15.96
C ALA A 94 -7.12 4.00 -14.72
N ARG A 95 -7.03 3.38 -13.53
CA ARG A 95 -6.77 4.12 -12.28
C ARG A 95 -5.33 4.62 -12.16
N GLN A 96 -4.34 3.87 -12.65
CA GLN A 96 -2.95 4.35 -12.69
C GLN A 96 -2.79 5.57 -13.60
N ALA A 97 -3.50 5.60 -14.73
CA ALA A 97 -3.51 6.75 -15.64
C ALA A 97 -4.17 7.99 -15.02
N GLU A 98 -5.14 7.80 -14.11
CA GLU A 98 -5.80 8.90 -13.38
C GLU A 98 -4.95 9.43 -12.21
N THR A 99 -4.06 8.60 -11.66
CA THR A 99 -3.14 8.97 -10.55
C THR A 99 -1.79 9.53 -10.99
N VAL A 100 -1.64 9.99 -12.23
CA VAL A 100 -0.47 10.78 -12.63
C VAL A 100 -0.80 12.27 -12.49
N PRO A 101 -0.58 12.93 -11.34
CA PRO A 101 0.02 14.24 -11.44
C PRO A 101 1.42 14.01 -12.01
N SER A 102 1.75 14.77 -13.05
CA SER A 102 3.09 14.86 -13.62
C SER A 102 4.14 15.05 -12.51
N ASP A 103 4.75 13.97 -12.02
CA ASP A 103 5.99 13.98 -11.24
C ASP A 103 7.11 13.48 -12.15
N ASP A 104 7.30 14.24 -13.23
CA ASP A 104 8.56 14.25 -13.96
C ASP A 104 9.45 15.28 -13.25
N ALA A 105 10.15 14.82 -12.22
CA ALA A 105 11.40 15.43 -11.79
C ALA A 105 12.28 14.32 -11.20
N PRO A 106 13.24 13.79 -11.97
CA PRO A 106 14.11 12.71 -11.50
C PRO A 106 14.93 13.18 -10.31
N VAL A 107 14.91 12.34 -9.28
CA VAL A 107 15.89 12.25 -8.19
C VAL A 107 17.30 12.16 -8.79
N ALA A 108 17.98 13.30 -8.85
CA ALA A 108 19.43 13.36 -8.97
C ALA A 108 20.02 13.38 -7.56
N VAL A 109 20.51 12.22 -7.16
CA VAL A 109 21.54 12.04 -6.15
C VAL A 109 22.73 12.95 -6.44
N GLU A 110 23.09 13.85 -5.52
CA GLU A 110 24.49 14.24 -5.35
C GLU A 110 24.79 14.65 -3.89
N GLU A 111 25.85 14.04 -3.38
CA GLU A 111 26.50 14.19 -2.09
C GLU A 111 26.69 15.65 -1.64
N ALA A 112 26.43 15.92 -0.36
CA ALA A 112 27.25 16.87 0.41
C ALA A 112 28.64 16.24 0.60
N PRO A 113 29.79 16.97 0.76
CA PRO A 113 29.89 18.29 1.40
C PRO A 113 30.99 19.22 0.85
N ALA A 114 30.83 20.55 0.95
CA ALA A 114 32.00 21.45 0.99
C ALA A 114 31.65 22.83 1.55
N THR A 115 32.07 23.09 2.79
CA THR A 115 32.45 24.42 3.25
C THR A 115 33.57 24.98 2.37
N PRO A 116 33.53 26.26 2.01
CA PRO A 116 34.75 27.05 2.01
C PRO A 116 34.66 28.14 3.08
N VAL A 117 35.39 27.89 4.17
CA VAL A 117 36.08 28.97 4.89
C VAL A 117 37.02 29.62 3.86
N GLY A 118 36.64 30.81 3.41
CA GLY A 118 37.32 31.56 2.36
C GLY A 118 37.41 33.02 2.76
N GLU A 119 38.38 33.27 3.64
CA GLU A 119 38.96 34.54 4.04
C GLU A 119 39.18 35.51 2.86
N HIS A 120 38.76 36.77 2.99
CA HIS A 120 39.22 37.89 2.15
C HIS A 120 39.05 39.23 2.90
N PRO A 121 39.88 40.25 2.59
CA PRO A 121 40.74 40.89 3.56
C PRO A 121 40.37 42.36 3.81
N LEU A 122 41.03 42.91 4.82
CA LEU A 122 41.08 44.32 5.19
C LEU A 122 41.35 45.27 4.00
N GLY A 123 40.60 46.37 3.96
CA GLY A 123 40.91 47.62 3.25
C GLY A 123 39.97 48.72 3.77
N SER A 124 40.37 49.49 4.79
CA SER A 124 41.00 50.83 4.69
C SER A 124 40.26 51.84 3.82
N GLY A 125 39.84 52.97 4.41
CA GLY A 125 39.69 54.24 3.67
C GLY A 125 38.44 55.08 3.96
N GLU A 126 38.59 56.02 4.89
CA GLU A 126 38.08 57.42 4.88
C GLU A 126 36.81 57.77 4.08
N ARG A 127 35.79 58.29 4.80
CA ARG A 127 35.47 59.73 4.82
C ARG A 127 34.45 60.09 5.90
#